data_AF-A0A8K0KCV8-F1
#
_entry.id   AF-A0A8K0KCV8-F1
#
_cell.length_a   1.000
_cell.length_b   1.000
_cell.length_c   1.000
_cell.angle_alpha   90.00
_cell.angle_beta   90.00
_cell.angle_gamma   90.00
#
_symmetry.space_group_name_H-M   'P 1'
#
loop_
_entity.id
_entity.type
_entity.pdbx_description
1 polymer ?
#
loop_
_entity_poly.entity_id
_entity_poly.type
_entity_poly.pdbx_seq_one_letter_code
_entity_poly.pdbx_strand_id
1 'polypeptide(L)'
;MPRVCGSRAALSVSLPVPDSLLSRVALVRTGSGGANTTRTFRVTPVFFDVGIHGWVETATPPAARRPEERSNVDNFDRLHEYYHRYRKLRLPPEEGRRPYVAALQPTLGELIKALRQAVQSSRPKNVEVLHLAASICRRMKGLRFTSCKSAKDRSGMSVTLEQVQVLATHYDLSPMEIQLALDCMRSEGCRRENLYKNTGSRRYAFSSQQIAMLPKAYRPPPGTYGSGQT
;
A
#
# COMPACT_ATOMS: atom_id res chain seq x y z
N MET A 1 -6.12 25.96 10.29
CA MET A 1 -6.64 24.59 10.44
C MET A 1 -7.32 24.12 9.14
N PRO A 2 -7.24 22.83 8.77
CA PRO A 2 -8.05 22.25 7.71
C PRO A 2 -9.56 22.51 7.90
N ARG A 3 -10.29 22.74 6.81
CA ARG A 3 -11.76 22.90 6.82
C ARG A 3 -12.40 21.90 5.87
N VAL A 4 -13.49 21.28 6.29
CA VAL A 4 -14.28 20.35 5.47
C VAL A 4 -15.59 21.06 5.10
N CYS A 5 -15.90 21.09 3.82
CA CYS A 5 -17.09 21.74 3.26
C CYS A 5 -17.78 20.80 2.24
N GLY A 6 -18.99 21.16 1.83
CA GLY A 6 -19.74 20.45 0.80
C GLY A 6 -20.75 19.44 1.36
N SER A 7 -21.13 18.46 0.55
CA SER A 7 -22.15 17.46 0.89
C SER A 7 -21.56 16.06 0.99
N ARG A 8 -22.34 15.08 1.47
CA ARG A 8 -21.94 13.67 1.50
C ARG A 8 -21.53 13.14 0.12
N ALA A 9 -22.11 13.67 -0.96
CA ALA A 9 -21.79 13.28 -2.34
C ALA A 9 -20.60 14.07 -2.93
N ALA A 10 -20.27 15.23 -2.37
CA ALA A 10 -19.24 16.12 -2.87
C ALA A 10 -18.54 16.86 -1.71
N LEU A 11 -17.59 16.19 -1.07
CA LEU A 11 -16.77 16.76 0.00
C LEU A 11 -15.57 17.53 -0.59
N SER A 12 -15.28 18.70 -0.02
CA SER A 12 -14.09 19.48 -0.29
C SER A 12 -13.34 19.73 1.00
N VAL A 13 -12.01 19.55 0.98
CA VAL A 13 -11.15 19.82 2.13
C VAL A 13 -10.19 20.95 1.78
N SER A 14 -10.34 22.08 2.46
CA SER A 14 -9.43 23.22 2.35
C SER A 14 -8.30 23.07 3.35
N LEU A 15 -7.07 22.97 2.85
CA LEU A 15 -5.87 22.87 3.66
C LEU A 15 -5.17 24.24 3.68
N PRO A 16 -4.92 24.85 4.86
CA PRO A 16 -4.06 26.02 4.93
C PRO A 16 -2.62 25.56 4.68
N VAL A 17 -1.98 26.14 3.66
CA VAL A 17 -0.62 25.79 3.26
C VAL A 17 0.24 27.06 3.35
N PRO A 18 1.41 27.04 4.03
CA PRO A 18 2.35 28.16 4.04
C PRO A 18 2.76 28.59 2.62
N ASP A 19 2.97 29.89 2.41
CA ASP A 19 3.32 30.46 1.10
C ASP A 19 4.61 29.85 0.51
N SER A 20 5.57 29.51 1.36
CA SER A 20 6.81 28.82 0.98
C SER A 20 6.59 27.45 0.33
N LEU A 21 5.50 26.76 0.67
CA LEU A 21 5.11 25.50 0.04
C LEU A 21 4.26 25.75 -1.21
N LEU A 22 3.37 26.75 -1.18
CA LEU A 22 2.55 27.11 -2.33
C LEU A 22 3.40 27.55 -3.53
N SER A 23 4.48 28.31 -3.31
CA SER A 23 5.42 28.73 -4.35
C SER A 23 6.11 27.55 -5.05
N ARG A 24 6.39 26.46 -4.32
CA ARG A 24 6.96 25.22 -4.88
C ARG A 24 5.95 24.45 -5.72
N VAL A 25 4.69 24.46 -5.33
CA VAL A 25 3.60 23.92 -6.16
C VAL A 25 3.38 24.82 -7.38
N ALA A 26 3.62 26.13 -7.25
CA ALA A 26 3.36 27.13 -8.27
C ALA A 26 4.16 26.95 -9.56
N LEU A 27 5.38 26.43 -9.45
CA LEU A 27 6.27 26.09 -10.56
C LEU A 27 5.75 24.91 -11.42
N VAL A 28 4.77 24.14 -10.92
CA VAL A 28 4.07 23.12 -11.71
C VAL A 28 2.97 23.79 -12.52
N ARG A 29 3.30 24.05 -13.80
CA ARG A 29 2.52 24.74 -14.84
C ARG A 29 1.00 24.48 -14.74
N THR A 30 0.30 25.40 -14.12
CA THR A 30 -1.13 25.64 -14.36
C THR A 30 -1.22 27.10 -14.81
N GLY A 31 -1.84 27.33 -15.97
CA GLY A 31 -1.79 28.60 -16.68
C GLY A 31 -2.21 29.81 -15.82
N SER A 32 -1.55 30.94 -16.08
CA SER A 32 -1.99 32.32 -15.84
C SER A 32 -3.05 32.52 -14.74
N GLY A 33 -2.65 32.41 -13.48
CA GLY A 33 -3.43 32.85 -12.33
C GLY A 33 -2.51 33.51 -11.32
N GLY A 34 -2.81 34.76 -10.95
CA GLY A 34 -2.00 35.57 -10.04
C GLY A 34 -1.77 34.94 -8.66
N ALA A 35 -0.90 35.57 -7.87
CA ALA A 35 -0.32 35.10 -6.62
C ALA A 35 -1.30 34.66 -5.50
N ASN A 36 -2.61 34.78 -5.70
CA ASN A 36 -3.65 34.49 -4.70
C ASN A 36 -4.66 33.41 -5.12
N THR A 37 -4.32 32.56 -6.10
CA THR A 37 -5.25 31.57 -6.64
C THR A 37 -5.29 30.30 -5.79
N THR A 38 -6.45 29.98 -5.21
CA THR A 38 -6.70 28.71 -4.52
C THR A 38 -6.49 27.55 -5.51
N ARG A 39 -5.59 26.62 -5.18
CA ARG A 39 -5.37 25.42 -6.00
C ARG A 39 -6.25 24.28 -5.56
N THR A 40 -6.87 23.61 -6.53
CA THR A 40 -7.73 22.46 -6.28
C THR A 40 -7.20 21.24 -7.01
N PHE A 41 -7.36 20.07 -6.40
CA PHE A 41 -7.08 18.78 -7.01
C PHE A 41 -8.14 17.78 -6.57
N ARG A 42 -8.32 16.72 -7.36
CA ARG A 42 -9.24 15.62 -7.05
C ARG A 42 -8.47 14.39 -6.63
N VAL A 43 -8.98 13.70 -5.61
CA VAL A 43 -8.44 12.41 -5.17
C VAL A 43 -9.19 11.29 -5.91
N THR A 44 -8.46 10.35 -6.51
CA THR A 44 -9.04 9.13 -7.09
C THR A 44 -8.75 7.97 -6.13
N PRO A 45 -9.64 7.66 -5.17
CA PRO A 45 -9.45 6.53 -4.26
C PRO A 45 -9.63 5.20 -5.00
N VAL A 46 -8.76 4.25 -4.69
CA VAL A 46 -8.89 2.84 -5.07
C VAL A 46 -8.67 1.99 -3.83
N PHE A 47 -9.34 0.86 -3.75
CA PHE A 47 -9.33 -0.04 -2.62
C PHE A 47 -9.10 -1.47 -3.11
N PHE A 48 -8.02 -2.09 -2.66
CA PHE A 48 -7.73 -3.50 -2.94
C PHE A 48 -7.78 -4.26 -1.62
N ASP A 49 -8.60 -5.31 -1.57
CA ASP A 49 -8.78 -6.14 -0.39
C ASP A 49 -8.46 -7.61 -0.72
N VAL A 50 -7.56 -8.20 0.06
CA VAL A 50 -7.16 -9.59 -0.08
C VAL A 50 -6.95 -10.19 1.30
N GLY A 51 -7.72 -11.23 1.61
CA GLY A 51 -7.55 -11.99 2.84
C GLY A 51 -6.21 -12.71 2.89
N ILE A 52 -5.36 -12.40 3.87
CA ILE A 52 -4.04 -13.05 4.03
C ILE A 52 -4.03 -14.20 5.06
N HIS A 53 -5.19 -14.79 5.40
CA HIS A 53 -5.33 -15.88 6.36
C HIS A 53 -5.41 -17.24 5.65
N GLY A 54 -5.11 -18.32 6.37
CA GLY A 54 -5.06 -19.67 5.80
C GLY A 54 -6.35 -20.22 5.24
N TRP A 55 -6.19 -21.30 4.50
CA TRP A 55 -7.21 -22.01 3.75
C TRP A 55 -8.24 -22.75 4.61
N VAL A 56 -7.93 -23.02 5.89
CA VAL A 56 -8.72 -23.95 6.71
C VAL A 56 -9.75 -23.25 7.61
N GLU A 57 -9.52 -21.99 8.02
CA GLU A 57 -10.41 -21.31 8.98
C GLU A 57 -11.49 -20.42 8.32
N THR A 58 -11.45 -20.28 7.00
CA THR A 58 -12.63 -19.97 6.20
C THR A 58 -12.40 -20.59 4.83
N ALA A 59 -13.04 -21.72 4.59
CA ALA A 59 -13.60 -21.95 3.28
C ALA A 59 -14.67 -20.87 3.07
N THR A 60 -14.24 -19.62 2.81
CA THR A 60 -15.16 -18.57 2.37
C THR A 60 -15.85 -19.16 1.17
N PRO A 61 -17.17 -19.41 1.23
CA PRO A 61 -17.87 -20.07 0.15
C PRO A 61 -17.53 -19.32 -1.13
N PRO A 62 -17.35 -20.00 -2.28
CA PRO A 62 -17.07 -19.32 -3.53
C PRO A 62 -17.97 -18.11 -3.78
N ALA A 63 -19.23 -18.16 -3.32
CA ALA A 63 -20.18 -17.05 -3.35
C ALA A 63 -19.76 -15.79 -2.57
N ALA A 64 -19.13 -15.93 -1.41
CA ALA A 64 -18.69 -14.81 -0.56
C ALA A 64 -17.35 -14.21 -1.00
N ARG A 65 -16.57 -14.91 -1.84
CA ARG A 65 -15.37 -14.36 -2.51
C ARG A 65 -15.70 -13.46 -3.70
N ARG A 66 -16.82 -13.74 -4.39
CA ARG A 66 -17.24 -13.01 -5.60
C ARG A 66 -17.34 -11.49 -5.37
N PRO A 67 -17.90 -10.97 -4.26
CA PRO A 67 -17.95 -9.52 -4.03
C PRO A 67 -16.57 -8.88 -3.85
N GLU A 68 -15.66 -9.51 -3.10
CA GLU A 68 -14.28 -9.04 -2.89
C GLU A 68 -13.51 -9.03 -4.21
N GLU A 69 -13.56 -10.14 -4.96
CA GLU A 69 -12.91 -10.28 -6.27
C GLU A 69 -13.46 -9.27 -7.28
N ARG A 70 -14.79 -9.09 -7.35
CA ARG A 70 -15.42 -8.06 -8.20
C ARG A 70 -14.99 -6.65 -7.78
N SER A 71 -14.96 -6.36 -6.47
CA SER A 71 -14.50 -5.07 -5.98
C SER A 71 -13.06 -4.77 -6.39
N ASN A 72 -12.17 -5.77 -6.34
CA ASN A 72 -10.79 -5.62 -6.81
C ASN A 72 -10.71 -5.37 -8.32
N VAL A 73 -11.58 -5.99 -9.12
CA VAL A 73 -11.68 -5.72 -10.57
C VAL A 73 -12.17 -4.29 -10.82
N ASP A 74 -13.23 -3.83 -10.17
CA ASP A 74 -13.76 -2.47 -10.32
C ASP A 74 -12.70 -1.42 -9.92
N ASN A 75 -11.96 -1.69 -8.83
CA ASN A 75 -10.88 -0.81 -8.38
C ASN A 75 -9.66 -0.84 -9.31
N PHE A 76 -9.39 -1.98 -9.95
CA PHE A 76 -8.40 -2.04 -11.02
C PHE A 76 -8.81 -1.16 -12.20
N ASP A 77 -10.06 -1.22 -12.67
CA ASP A 77 -10.50 -0.41 -13.81
C ASP A 77 -10.39 1.10 -13.50
N ARG A 78 -10.76 1.51 -12.28
CA ARG A 78 -10.56 2.89 -11.81
C ARG A 78 -9.09 3.30 -11.74
N LEU A 79 -8.22 2.41 -11.24
CA LEU A 79 -6.77 2.63 -11.21
C LEU A 79 -6.20 2.73 -12.63
N HIS A 80 -6.68 1.91 -13.55
CA HIS A 80 -6.27 1.86 -14.94
C HIS A 80 -6.62 3.16 -15.68
N GLU A 81 -7.82 3.69 -15.46
CA GLU A 81 -8.22 5.00 -15.97
C GLU A 81 -7.32 6.12 -15.41
N TYR A 82 -7.03 6.09 -14.11
CA TYR A 82 -6.09 7.04 -13.49
C TYR A 82 -4.69 6.93 -14.10
N TYR A 83 -4.19 5.72 -14.34
CA TYR A 83 -2.90 5.47 -14.99
C TYR A 83 -2.82 6.12 -16.38
N HIS A 84 -3.87 6.02 -17.19
CA HIS A 84 -3.91 6.70 -18.49
C HIS A 84 -3.86 8.23 -18.37
N ARG A 85 -4.53 8.82 -17.37
CA ARG A 85 -4.44 10.25 -17.07
C ARG A 85 -3.04 10.64 -16.59
N TYR A 86 -2.45 9.84 -15.71
CA TYR A 86 -1.10 10.05 -15.17
C TYR A 86 -0.03 10.07 -16.26
N ARG A 87 -0.07 9.13 -17.22
CA ARG A 87 0.89 9.10 -18.35
C ARG A 87 0.88 10.36 -19.21
N LYS A 88 -0.27 11.01 -19.33
CA LYS A 88 -0.41 12.25 -20.13
C LYS A 88 0.31 13.44 -19.47
N LEU A 89 0.62 13.37 -18.18
CA LEU A 89 1.34 14.42 -17.46
C LEU A 89 2.82 14.53 -17.87
N ARG A 90 3.40 13.51 -18.52
CA ARG A 90 4.80 13.48 -18.98
C ARG A 90 5.80 13.93 -17.90
N LEU A 91 5.57 13.48 -16.67
CA LEU A 91 6.47 13.79 -15.55
C LEU A 91 7.85 13.17 -15.79
N PRO A 92 8.93 13.84 -15.36
CA PRO A 92 10.27 13.27 -15.47
C PRO A 92 10.36 11.93 -14.72
N PRO A 93 11.27 11.03 -15.14
CA PRO A 93 11.58 9.82 -14.38
C PRO A 93 11.93 10.17 -12.93
N GLU A 94 11.67 9.23 -12.00
CA GLU A 94 11.99 9.45 -10.59
C GLU A 94 13.46 9.83 -10.39
N GLU A 95 13.69 11.02 -9.83
CA GLU A 95 14.97 11.40 -9.23
C GLU A 95 15.27 10.45 -8.05
N GLY A 96 16.51 9.95 -7.98
CA GLY A 96 16.97 9.08 -6.89
C GLY A 96 16.86 7.57 -7.14
N ARG A 97 16.42 7.11 -8.31
CA ARG A 97 16.60 5.70 -8.70
C ARG A 97 18.04 5.47 -9.14
N ARG A 98 18.77 4.58 -8.45
CA ARG A 98 20.11 4.16 -8.86
C ARG A 98 20.01 3.41 -10.21
N PRO A 99 20.86 3.73 -11.21
CA PRO A 99 20.69 3.23 -12.58
C PRO A 99 20.63 1.70 -12.71
N TYR A 100 21.42 0.99 -11.89
CA TYR A 100 21.54 -0.46 -11.94
C TYR A 100 20.24 -1.18 -11.52
N VAL A 101 19.65 -0.78 -10.39
CA VAL A 101 18.40 -1.37 -9.89
C VAL A 101 17.21 -0.97 -10.76
N ALA A 102 17.24 0.23 -11.37
CA ALA A 102 16.16 0.71 -12.22
C ALA A 102 15.95 -0.13 -13.49
N ALA A 103 17.02 -0.71 -14.06
CA ALA A 103 16.96 -1.51 -15.29
C ALA A 103 16.34 -2.91 -15.09
N LEU A 104 16.41 -3.45 -13.86
CA LEU A 104 15.86 -4.77 -13.52
C LEU A 104 14.40 -4.72 -13.06
N GLN A 105 13.84 -3.53 -12.87
CA GLN A 105 12.48 -3.37 -12.36
C GLN A 105 11.47 -3.27 -13.52
N PRO A 106 10.30 -3.91 -13.37
CA PRO A 106 9.24 -3.80 -14.38
C PRO A 106 8.81 -2.34 -14.55
N THR A 107 8.54 -1.98 -15.80
CA THR A 107 7.93 -0.71 -16.16
C THR A 107 6.55 -0.57 -15.52
N LEU A 108 6.06 0.67 -15.40
CA LEU A 108 4.72 0.91 -14.87
C LEU A 108 3.63 0.23 -15.71
N GLY A 109 3.82 0.14 -17.03
CA GLY A 109 2.90 -0.57 -17.93
C GLY A 109 2.87 -2.08 -17.69
N GLU A 110 4.02 -2.69 -17.45
CA GLU A 110 4.11 -4.11 -17.10
C GLU A 110 3.47 -4.40 -15.74
N LEU A 111 3.69 -3.54 -14.74
CA LEU A 111 3.02 -3.66 -13.45
C LEU A 111 1.49 -3.58 -13.58
N ILE A 112 0.98 -2.64 -14.37
CA ILE A 112 -0.46 -2.51 -14.65
C ILE A 112 -1.01 -3.78 -15.32
N LYS A 113 -0.29 -4.34 -16.30
CA LYS A 113 -0.68 -5.59 -16.95
C LYS A 113 -0.68 -6.77 -15.97
N ALA A 114 0.35 -6.87 -15.14
CA ALA A 114 0.45 -7.90 -14.10
C ALA A 114 -0.70 -7.78 -13.09
N LEU A 115 -1.05 -6.55 -12.66
CA LEU A 115 -2.16 -6.35 -11.73
C LEU A 115 -3.48 -6.80 -12.35
N ARG A 116 -3.72 -6.49 -13.63
CA ARG A 116 -4.90 -6.97 -14.37
C ARG A 116 -5.00 -8.49 -14.33
N GLN A 117 -3.90 -9.17 -14.62
CA GLN A 117 -3.83 -10.63 -14.59
C GLN A 117 -4.08 -11.17 -13.17
N ALA A 118 -3.50 -10.54 -12.16
CA ALA A 118 -3.64 -10.96 -10.76
C ALA A 118 -5.08 -10.83 -10.25
N VAL A 119 -5.78 -9.72 -10.55
CA VAL A 119 -7.19 -9.51 -10.13
C VAL A 119 -8.17 -10.40 -10.89
N GLN A 120 -7.83 -10.80 -12.12
CA GLN A 120 -8.64 -11.71 -12.94
C GLN A 120 -8.30 -13.20 -12.70
N SER A 121 -7.25 -13.49 -11.93
CA SER A 121 -6.83 -14.86 -11.67
C SER A 121 -7.82 -15.57 -10.76
N SER A 122 -8.07 -16.85 -11.01
CA SER A 122 -8.84 -17.72 -10.09
C SER A 122 -8.05 -18.12 -8.85
N ARG A 123 -6.88 -17.51 -8.60
CA ARG A 123 -6.01 -17.82 -7.47
C ARG A 123 -6.65 -17.24 -6.21
N PRO A 124 -7.09 -18.07 -5.26
CA PRO A 124 -7.70 -17.58 -4.04
C PRO A 124 -6.68 -16.80 -3.22
N LYS A 125 -7.13 -15.70 -2.60
CA LYS A 125 -6.31 -14.91 -1.67
C LYS A 125 -4.97 -14.48 -2.30
N ASN A 126 -5.02 -14.03 -3.57
CA ASN A 126 -3.82 -13.66 -4.31
C ASN A 126 -3.19 -12.37 -3.77
N VAL A 127 -2.29 -12.51 -2.79
CA VAL A 127 -1.59 -11.38 -2.14
C VAL A 127 -0.73 -10.56 -3.09
N GLU A 128 -0.43 -11.09 -4.27
CA GLU A 128 0.26 -10.37 -5.34
C GLU A 128 -0.51 -9.10 -5.77
N VAL A 129 -1.85 -9.12 -5.73
CA VAL A 129 -2.69 -7.95 -5.98
C VAL A 129 -2.28 -6.78 -5.09
N LEU A 130 -2.06 -7.03 -3.79
CA LEU A 130 -1.64 -6.00 -2.83
C LEU A 130 -0.24 -5.47 -3.13
N HIS A 131 0.70 -6.35 -3.51
CA HIS A 131 2.08 -5.96 -3.83
C HIS A 131 2.15 -5.14 -5.12
N LEU A 132 1.44 -5.55 -6.16
CA LEU A 132 1.39 -4.86 -7.44
C LEU A 132 0.70 -3.50 -7.28
N ALA A 133 -0.44 -3.44 -6.59
CA ALA A 133 -1.13 -2.19 -6.30
C ALA A 133 -0.24 -1.21 -5.50
N ALA A 134 0.52 -1.71 -4.53
CA ALA A 134 1.49 -0.92 -3.77
C ALA A 134 2.59 -0.32 -4.66
N SER A 135 3.22 -1.16 -5.49
CA SER A 135 4.27 -0.74 -6.42
C SER A 135 3.77 0.28 -7.44
N ILE A 136 2.58 0.06 -8.01
CA ILE A 136 1.92 0.98 -8.94
C ILE A 136 1.61 2.32 -8.26
N CYS A 137 1.04 2.29 -7.04
CA CYS A 137 0.73 3.49 -6.27
C CYS A 137 2.00 4.33 -6.04
N ARG A 138 3.09 3.72 -5.58
CA ARG A 138 4.38 4.40 -5.39
C ARG A 138 4.92 4.99 -6.68
N ARG A 139 4.89 4.22 -7.78
CA ARG A 139 5.41 4.64 -9.09
C ARG A 139 4.60 5.78 -9.71
N MET A 140 3.32 5.91 -9.33
CA MET A 140 2.46 7.04 -9.70
C MET A 140 2.42 8.16 -8.65
N LYS A 141 3.33 8.15 -7.66
CA LYS A 141 3.42 9.14 -6.57
C LYS A 141 2.10 9.27 -5.77
N GLY A 142 1.37 8.18 -5.65
CA GLY A 142 0.11 8.10 -4.91
C GLY A 142 0.31 8.01 -3.39
N LEU A 143 -0.77 8.30 -2.67
CA LEU A 143 -0.87 8.07 -1.23
C LEU A 143 -1.44 6.66 -0.98
N ARG A 144 -0.84 5.94 -0.04
CA ARG A 144 -1.24 4.57 0.29
C ARG A 144 -1.53 4.41 1.77
N PHE A 145 -2.61 3.69 2.06
CA PHE A 145 -2.98 3.26 3.38
C PHE A 145 -3.08 1.74 3.39
N THR A 146 -2.63 1.12 4.48
CA THR A 146 -2.67 -0.33 4.68
C THR A 146 -3.28 -0.59 6.03
N SER A 147 -4.41 -1.29 6.07
CA SER A 147 -5.08 -1.63 7.31
C SER A 147 -5.72 -3.01 7.21
N CYS A 148 -5.66 -3.76 8.29
CA CYS A 148 -6.46 -4.96 8.51
C CYS A 148 -7.52 -4.64 9.58
N LYS A 149 -8.41 -5.60 9.88
CA LYS A 149 -9.46 -5.45 10.92
C LYS A 149 -8.98 -4.82 12.23
N SER A 150 -7.83 -5.27 12.75
CA SER A 150 -7.28 -4.81 14.05
C SER A 150 -6.21 -3.71 13.92
N ALA A 151 -5.85 -3.31 12.69
CA ALA A 151 -4.77 -2.39 12.33
C ALA A 151 -3.37 -2.72 12.94
N LYS A 152 -3.18 -3.94 13.44
CA LYS A 152 -2.01 -4.37 14.22
C LYS A 152 -1.15 -5.39 13.49
N ASP A 153 -1.61 -6.64 13.48
CA ASP A 153 -0.80 -7.82 13.19
C ASP A 153 -0.53 -7.93 11.68
N ARG A 154 -1.58 -8.22 10.91
CA ARG A 154 -1.53 -8.29 9.45
C ARG A 154 -1.10 -6.96 8.81
N SER A 155 -1.55 -5.84 9.38
CA SER A 155 -1.07 -4.50 8.99
C SER A 155 0.42 -4.36 9.20
N GLY A 156 0.95 -4.77 10.36
CA GLY A 156 2.38 -4.74 10.65
C GLY A 156 3.17 -5.57 9.65
N MET A 157 2.70 -6.79 9.35
CA MET A 157 3.35 -7.66 8.36
C MET A 157 3.41 -7.01 6.97
N SER A 158 2.31 -6.42 6.50
CA SER A 158 2.25 -5.75 5.20
C SER A 158 3.08 -4.47 5.15
N VAL A 159 3.05 -3.65 6.21
CA VAL A 159 3.80 -2.38 6.30
C VAL A 159 5.31 -2.64 6.31
N THR A 160 5.80 -3.58 7.12
CA THR A 160 7.25 -3.87 7.14
C THR A 160 7.69 -4.49 5.82
N LEU A 161 6.84 -5.28 5.16
CA LEU A 161 7.15 -5.83 3.84
C LEU A 161 7.33 -4.74 2.78
N GLU A 162 6.44 -3.74 2.76
CA GLU A 162 6.62 -2.57 1.92
C GLU A 162 7.93 -1.84 2.23
N GLN A 163 8.20 -1.59 3.51
CA GLN A 163 9.39 -0.82 3.90
C GLN A 163 10.67 -1.51 3.44
N VAL A 164 10.76 -2.83 3.62
CA VAL A 164 11.91 -3.62 3.14
C VAL A 164 11.98 -3.64 1.61
N GLN A 165 10.85 -3.71 0.90
CA GLN A 165 10.85 -3.60 -0.57
C GLN A 165 11.36 -2.23 -1.05
N VAL A 166 11.03 -1.16 -0.34
CA VAL A 166 11.57 0.18 -0.60
C VAL A 166 13.08 0.20 -0.37
N LEU A 167 13.57 -0.40 0.72
CA LEU A 167 15.01 -0.52 0.98
C LEU A 167 15.72 -1.29 -0.14
N ALA A 168 15.16 -2.41 -0.60
CA ALA A 168 15.72 -3.20 -1.69
C ALA A 168 15.71 -2.45 -3.03
N THR A 169 14.67 -1.66 -3.30
CA THR A 169 14.50 -1.00 -4.60
C THR A 169 15.24 0.34 -4.71
N HIS A 170 15.40 1.06 -3.59
CA HIS A 170 15.88 2.44 -3.57
C HIS A 170 17.14 2.66 -2.74
N TYR A 171 17.52 1.70 -1.89
CA TYR A 171 18.62 1.84 -0.94
C TYR A 171 19.58 0.64 -0.95
N ASP A 172 19.59 -0.15 -2.03
CA ASP A 172 20.50 -1.27 -2.28
C ASP A 172 20.57 -2.31 -1.17
N LEU A 173 19.48 -2.53 -0.44
CA LEU A 173 19.39 -3.68 0.47
C LEU A 173 19.53 -4.96 -0.36
N SER A 174 20.48 -5.81 0.02
CA SER A 174 20.74 -7.06 -0.69
C SER A 174 19.51 -7.96 -0.67
N PRO A 175 19.17 -8.64 -1.79
CA PRO A 175 18.11 -9.65 -1.81
C PRO A 175 18.30 -10.75 -0.75
N MET A 176 19.56 -11.05 -0.38
CA MET A 176 19.89 -12.04 0.66
C MET A 176 19.56 -11.54 2.08
N GLU A 177 19.48 -10.23 2.28
CA GLU A 177 19.23 -9.59 3.58
C GLU A 177 17.76 -9.21 3.80
N ILE A 178 16.89 -9.39 2.79
CA ILE A 178 15.45 -9.06 2.87
C ILE A 178 14.81 -9.73 4.09
N GLN A 179 15.04 -11.02 4.31
CA GLN A 179 14.43 -11.72 5.44
C GLN A 179 14.97 -11.22 6.77
N LEU A 180 16.28 -10.97 6.87
CA LEU A 180 16.90 -10.42 8.08
C LEU A 180 16.32 -9.03 8.43
N ALA A 181 16.15 -8.17 7.43
CA ALA A 181 15.54 -6.85 7.61
C ALA A 181 14.08 -6.97 8.07
N LEU A 182 13.30 -7.88 7.48
CA LEU A 182 11.93 -8.15 7.92
C LEU A 182 11.87 -8.62 9.37
N ASP A 183 12.75 -9.54 9.74
CA ASP A 183 12.79 -10.11 11.09
C ASP A 183 13.14 -9.03 12.11
N CYS A 184 14.18 -8.23 11.86
CA CYS A 184 14.56 -7.10 12.70
C CYS A 184 13.41 -6.09 12.90
N MET A 185 12.75 -5.67 11.82
CA MET A 185 11.62 -4.73 11.90
C MET A 185 10.40 -5.31 12.61
N ARG A 186 10.24 -6.63 12.60
CA ARG A 186 9.11 -7.33 13.24
C ARG A 186 9.43 -7.80 14.66
N SER A 187 10.69 -7.90 15.08
CA SER A 187 11.04 -8.20 16.47
C SER A 187 11.20 -6.93 17.30
N GLU A 188 11.91 -5.94 16.77
CA GLU A 188 12.36 -4.74 17.49
C GLU A 188 11.86 -3.42 16.88
N GLY A 189 11.17 -3.48 15.74
CA GLY A 189 10.73 -2.27 15.03
C GLY A 189 9.49 -1.60 15.61
N CYS A 190 9.21 -0.39 15.11
CA CYS A 190 8.14 0.49 15.60
C CYS A 190 6.74 -0.16 15.65
N ARG A 191 6.46 -1.14 14.78
CA ARG A 191 5.16 -1.83 14.74
C ARG A 191 4.88 -2.64 16.01
N ARG A 192 5.88 -2.89 16.85
CA ARG A 192 5.75 -3.51 18.18
C ARG A 192 5.06 -2.59 19.19
N GLU A 193 5.31 -1.29 19.10
CA GLU A 193 4.65 -0.30 19.94
C GLU A 193 3.16 -0.18 19.61
N ASN A 194 2.76 -0.41 18.36
CA ASN A 194 1.35 -0.52 18.01
C ASN A 194 0.67 -1.68 18.74
N LEU A 195 1.34 -2.82 18.91
CA LEU A 195 0.81 -3.96 19.66
C LEU A 195 0.67 -3.57 21.14
N TYR A 196 1.76 -3.09 21.74
CA TYR A 196 1.79 -2.72 23.15
C TYR A 196 0.71 -1.70 23.53
N LYS A 197 0.57 -0.63 22.75
CA LYS A 197 -0.44 0.41 23.00
C LYS A 197 -1.89 -0.08 22.89
N ASN A 198 -2.12 -1.20 22.22
CA ASN A 198 -3.46 -1.74 22.00
C ASN A 198 -3.80 -2.92 22.90
N THR A 199 -2.82 -3.77 23.24
CA THR A 199 -3.06 -5.04 23.94
C THR A 199 -2.25 -5.17 25.23
N GLY A 200 -1.44 -4.16 25.57
CA GLY A 200 -0.49 -4.21 26.70
C GLY A 200 0.70 -5.14 26.46
N SER A 201 0.81 -5.77 25.28
CA SER A 201 1.86 -6.73 24.98
C SER A 201 2.52 -6.46 23.64
N ARG A 202 3.85 -6.51 23.63
CA ARG A 202 4.64 -6.59 22.40
C ARG A 202 4.62 -8.05 21.92
N ARG A 203 3.47 -8.57 21.49
CA ARG A 203 3.37 -9.87 20.82
C ARG A 203 2.27 -9.82 19.76
N TYR A 204 2.57 -10.35 18.58
CA TYR A 204 1.56 -10.48 17.53
C TYR A 204 0.56 -11.56 17.91
N ALA A 205 -0.73 -11.27 17.72
CA ALA A 205 -1.82 -12.19 18.04
C ALA A 205 -2.04 -13.19 16.90
N PHE A 206 -1.06 -14.07 16.69
CA PHE A 206 -1.16 -15.19 15.75
C PHE A 206 -0.96 -16.52 16.48
N SER A 207 -1.86 -17.47 16.24
CA SER A 207 -1.63 -18.87 16.65
C SER A 207 -0.60 -19.54 15.72
N SER A 208 0.06 -20.61 16.20
CA SER A 208 1.03 -21.36 15.37
C SER A 208 0.41 -21.89 14.07
N GLN A 209 -0.87 -22.28 14.11
CA GLN A 209 -1.61 -22.69 12.91
C GLN A 209 -1.78 -21.53 11.92
N GLN A 210 -2.13 -20.33 12.41
CA GLN A 210 -2.25 -19.14 11.57
C GLN A 210 -0.91 -18.75 10.93
N ILE A 211 0.21 -18.94 11.63
CA ILE A 211 1.56 -18.69 11.09
C ILE A 211 1.88 -19.63 9.92
N ALA A 212 1.62 -20.93 10.07
CA ALA A 212 1.84 -21.92 9.01
C ALA A 212 1.03 -21.58 7.73
N MET A 213 -0.10 -20.93 7.93
CA MET A 213 -1.05 -20.54 6.91
C MET A 213 -0.76 -19.19 6.23
N LEU A 214 0.07 -18.34 6.82
CA LEU A 214 0.47 -17.08 6.22
C LEU A 214 1.43 -17.31 5.05
N PRO A 215 1.37 -16.48 3.99
CA PRO A 215 2.43 -16.43 2.99
C PRO A 215 3.78 -16.17 3.66
N LYS A 216 4.86 -16.79 3.17
CA LYS A 216 6.20 -16.72 3.79
C LYS A 216 6.63 -15.28 4.13
N ALA A 217 6.45 -14.35 3.20
CA ALA A 217 6.80 -12.94 3.37
C ALA A 217 6.01 -12.21 4.48
N TYR A 218 4.86 -12.75 4.90
CA TYR A 218 3.99 -12.18 5.94
C TYR A 218 4.15 -12.85 7.30
N ARG A 219 5.06 -13.83 7.44
CA ARG A 219 5.26 -14.51 8.73
C ARG A 219 6.12 -13.63 9.66
N PRO A 220 5.70 -13.39 10.90
CA PRO A 220 6.57 -12.81 11.92
C PRO A 220 7.64 -13.82 12.36
N PRO A 221 8.80 -13.34 12.85
CA PRO A 221 9.87 -14.22 13.34
C PRO A 221 9.44 -14.98 14.60
N PRO A 222 9.99 -16.20 14.85
CA PRO A 222 9.75 -16.95 16.08
C PRO A 222 9.97 -16.12 17.35
N GLY A 223 9.20 -16.40 18.41
CA GLY A 223 9.27 -15.68 19.69
C GLY A 223 8.54 -14.34 19.72
N THR A 224 8.08 -13.82 18.58
CA THR A 224 7.39 -12.51 18.51
C THR A 224 5.87 -12.59 18.46
N TYR A 225 5.31 -13.81 18.33
CA TYR A 225 3.87 -14.07 18.23
C TYR A 225 3.39 -15.05 19.31
N GLY A 226 2.08 -15.09 19.52
CA GLY A 226 1.41 -16.08 20.37
C GLY A 226 -0.10 -15.89 20.38
N SER A 227 -0.82 -16.85 20.97
CA SER A 227 -2.26 -16.73 21.23
C SER A 227 -2.50 -15.70 22.33
N GLY A 228 -2.61 -14.43 21.96
CA GLY A 228 -3.09 -13.38 22.85
C GLY A 228 -4.63 -13.36 22.87
N GLN A 229 -5.23 -13.06 24.02
CA GLN A 229 -6.63 -12.61 24.05
C GLN A 229 -6.68 -11.23 23.34
N THR A 230 -7.42 -11.13 22.25
CA THR A 230 -7.69 -9.87 21.53
C THR A 230 -9.03 -9.30 21.89
#